data_AF-A0A3B9FXS1-F1
#
_entry.id   AF-A0A3B9FXS1-F1
#
_cell.length_a   1.000
_cell.length_b   1.000
_cell.length_c   1.000
_cell.angle_alpha   90.00
_cell.angle_beta   90.00
_cell.angle_gamma   90.00
#
_symmetry.space_group_name_H-M   'P 1'
#
loop_
_entity.id
_entity.type
_entity.pdbx_description
1 polymer ?
#
loop_
_entity_poly.entity_id
_entity_poly.type
_entity_poly.pdbx_seq_one_letter_code
_entity_poly.pdbx_strand_id
1 'polypeptide(L)'
;MINGTINCRKGMKNMKFIDQKRLHQPADTEFVKRKFLDIRYAPEGDWYLPNFFTPDGQWKTEEDFDQSGPVYPGMKFEEETGEQKEQPKGKTKAMLLREEIRQISEAKSEKAVPSETGLKDQSLCPFPADGEHRLLDIYLPNEGEGPFPVVIDVFGGGYYYGRKSSHKLVPALEMLRRGFAVVSFNYSMSFMAAFPIQIQETKAVIRFVRKHAAEYDLDPDRIALMGESAGAHMAALAAVTSSCGEMKDSRWPNSDVSDEVQAVIAVYCPVDNSAASGMFDIEKQIWGVDSILRSEMGSISSMDCVLAGGYLEERKWMNDMINPENYVNRKCPPFFFLHGTQDMVVPMIGSMHFAGLLSGAIGSEHVKYQIVEGAHHDIHDFEKDWIYDLEEKFLKDQMHIG
;
A
#
# COMPACT_ATOMS: atom_id res chain seq x y z
N MET A 1 -8.08 27.10 53.97
CA MET A 1 -7.70 27.99 52.83
C MET A 1 -6.36 27.50 52.31
N ILE A 2 -6.08 27.17 51.05
CA ILE A 2 -6.80 27.13 49.76
C ILE A 2 -6.04 26.07 48.91
N ASN A 3 -6.77 25.33 48.09
CA ASN A 3 -6.29 24.41 47.03
C ASN A 3 -5.39 25.11 45.99
N GLY A 4 -4.48 24.37 45.35
CA GLY A 4 -3.69 24.89 44.22
C GLY A 4 -3.16 23.79 43.30
N THR A 5 -3.93 23.50 42.26
CA THR A 5 -3.70 22.62 41.11
C THR A 5 -2.40 22.94 40.35
N ILE A 6 -1.62 21.92 39.98
CA ILE A 6 -0.47 22.06 39.07
C ILE A 6 -1.00 22.07 37.62
N ASN A 7 -0.92 23.25 37.00
CA ASN A 7 -1.26 23.49 35.60
C ASN A 7 -0.11 23.03 34.68
N CYS A 8 -0.27 21.88 34.00
CA CYS A 8 0.51 21.55 32.81
C CYS A 8 -0.14 22.17 31.56
N ARG A 9 0.05 23.48 31.37
CA ARG A 9 -0.16 24.17 30.09
C ARG A 9 0.86 25.29 29.97
N LYS A 10 2.02 25.01 29.39
CA LYS A 10 2.93 26.05 28.85
C LYS A 10 3.97 25.39 27.94
N GLY A 11 3.59 25.28 26.67
CA GLY A 11 4.43 24.80 25.57
C GLY A 11 3.78 24.95 24.18
N MET A 12 2.52 25.40 24.09
CA MET A 12 1.88 25.74 22.82
C MET A 12 2.33 27.14 22.37
N LYS A 13 3.30 27.22 21.45
CA LYS A 13 3.43 28.37 20.55
C LYS A 13 3.82 27.88 19.15
N ASN A 14 2.85 28.02 18.23
CA ASN A 14 2.99 28.01 16.78
C ASN A 14 3.05 26.65 16.06
N MET A 15 2.02 25.81 16.21
CA MET A 15 1.64 24.90 15.10
C MET A 15 1.07 25.76 13.97
N LYS A 16 1.84 25.97 12.91
CA LYS A 16 1.35 26.59 11.67
C LYS A 16 0.87 25.47 10.75
N PHE A 17 -0.44 25.40 10.53
CA PHE A 17 -1.03 24.66 9.41
C PHE A 17 -0.47 25.29 8.12
N ILE A 18 0.31 24.53 7.35
CA ILE A 18 0.85 25.00 6.07
C ILE A 18 -0.24 24.75 5.03
N ASP A 19 -0.88 25.83 4.57
CA ASP A 19 -1.72 25.81 3.37
C ASP A 19 -0.82 25.76 2.14
N GLN A 20 -0.27 24.58 1.83
CA GLN A 20 0.49 24.37 0.60
C GLN A 20 -0.48 23.97 -0.52
N LYS A 21 -0.52 24.81 -1.56
CA LYS A 21 -1.11 24.46 -2.85
C LYS A 21 -0.43 23.17 -3.36
N ARG A 22 -1.07 22.02 -3.15
CA ARG A 22 -0.73 20.79 -3.89
C ARG A 22 -0.86 21.10 -5.38
N LEU A 23 0.18 20.78 -6.16
CA LEU A 23 0.12 20.73 -7.62
C LEU A 23 -0.84 19.63 -8.11
N HIS A 24 -1.24 18.71 -7.23
CA HIS A 24 -2.18 17.62 -7.46
C HIS A 24 -3.23 17.62 -6.36
N GLN A 25 -4.33 18.32 -6.59
CA GLN A 25 -5.54 18.08 -5.82
C GLN A 25 -6.26 16.90 -6.49
N PRO A 26 -6.65 15.85 -5.75
CA PRO A 26 -7.71 14.96 -6.22
C PRO A 26 -8.90 15.84 -6.62
N ALA A 27 -9.52 15.51 -7.75
CA ALA A 27 -10.63 16.29 -8.29
C ALA A 27 -11.71 16.50 -7.21
N ASP A 28 -12.14 17.76 -7.06
CA ASP A 28 -13.26 18.21 -6.21
C ASP A 28 -13.14 18.01 -4.68
N THR A 29 -12.10 18.61 -4.08
CA THR A 29 -12.00 18.80 -2.61
C THR A 29 -12.51 20.17 -2.11
N GLU A 30 -13.45 20.80 -2.82
CA GLU A 30 -14.06 22.09 -2.41
C GLU A 30 -14.82 22.05 -1.06
N PHE A 31 -15.08 20.85 -0.53
CA PHE A 31 -15.89 20.63 0.67
C PHE A 31 -15.09 20.62 2.00
N VAL A 32 -13.77 20.81 1.93
CA VAL A 32 -12.87 20.68 3.10
C VAL A 32 -12.48 22.07 3.62
N LYS A 33 -12.93 22.44 4.82
CA LYS A 33 -12.27 23.50 5.61
C LYS A 33 -10.99 22.92 6.22
N ARG A 34 -9.90 23.07 5.47
CA ARG A 34 -8.61 22.40 5.61
C ARG A 34 -7.95 22.61 6.98
N LYS A 35 -7.81 21.54 7.77
CA LYS A 35 -6.69 21.35 8.70
C LYS A 35 -5.92 20.11 8.27
N PHE A 36 -5.07 20.26 7.25
CA PHE A 36 -4.07 19.25 6.95
C PHE A 36 -2.93 19.42 7.96
N LEU A 37 -2.63 18.37 8.71
CA LEU A 37 -1.32 18.25 9.32
C LEU A 37 -0.47 17.44 8.33
N ASP A 38 0.19 18.17 7.43
CA ASP A 38 1.22 17.61 6.57
C ASP A 38 2.44 17.29 7.44
N ILE A 39 2.41 16.11 8.07
CA ILE A 39 3.54 15.56 8.81
C ILE A 39 4.52 14.94 7.79
N ARG A 40 5.06 15.78 6.89
CA ARG A 40 6.27 15.46 6.11
C ARG A 40 7.49 15.13 6.97
N TYR A 41 7.35 15.16 8.29
CA TYR A 41 8.37 14.81 9.27
C TYR A 41 7.70 14.11 10.44
N ALA A 42 7.30 12.85 10.27
CA ALA A 42 7.45 11.95 11.40
C ALA A 42 8.95 12.01 11.73
N PRO A 43 9.37 12.14 13.00
CA PRO A 43 10.78 12.30 13.33
C PRO A 43 11.57 11.21 12.61
N GLU A 44 12.55 11.59 11.77
CA GLU A 44 13.42 10.64 11.10
C GLU A 44 13.88 9.58 12.12
N GLY A 45 13.59 8.30 11.85
CA GLY A 45 13.99 7.18 12.72
C GLY A 45 12.95 6.61 13.68
N ASP A 46 11.72 7.16 13.79
CA ASP A 46 10.70 6.64 14.73
C ASP A 46 9.79 5.54 14.15
N TRP A 47 9.87 5.25 12.85
CA TRP A 47 9.16 4.14 12.20
C TRP A 47 9.94 3.51 11.05
N TYR A 48 11.16 3.97 10.80
CA TYR A 48 12.04 3.49 9.74
C TYR A 48 13.32 2.90 10.31
N LEU A 49 13.87 1.88 9.65
CA LEU A 49 15.18 1.33 9.95
C LEU A 49 16.27 2.09 9.20
N PRO A 50 17.28 2.70 9.85
CA PRO A 50 18.42 3.30 9.14
C PRO A 50 19.25 2.29 8.30
N ASN A 51 18.93 1.00 8.38
CA ASN A 51 19.66 -0.10 7.74
C ASN A 51 18.74 -0.94 6.85
N PHE A 52 19.20 -1.32 5.65
CA PHE A 52 18.45 -2.15 4.69
C PHE A 52 19.12 -3.53 4.49
N PHE A 53 18.32 -4.50 4.05
CA PHE A 53 18.73 -5.89 3.85
C PHE A 53 19.03 -6.15 2.36
N THR A 54 20.22 -6.66 2.06
CA THR A 54 20.65 -6.92 0.68
C THR A 54 20.36 -8.35 0.22
N PRO A 55 20.25 -8.61 -1.10
CA PRO A 55 19.94 -9.95 -1.64
C PRO A 55 20.94 -11.07 -1.26
N ASP A 56 22.12 -10.73 -0.75
CA ASP A 56 23.13 -11.64 -0.21
C ASP A 56 22.93 -11.98 1.28
N GLY A 57 21.87 -11.48 1.90
CA GLY A 57 21.49 -11.78 3.28
C GLY A 57 22.20 -10.94 4.34
N GLN A 58 22.77 -9.79 3.98
CA GLN A 58 23.48 -8.90 4.90
C GLN A 58 22.73 -7.61 5.22
N TRP A 59 23.02 -7.05 6.39
CA TRP A 59 22.47 -5.79 6.87
C TRP A 59 23.46 -4.67 6.61
N LYS A 60 23.00 -3.61 5.94
CA LYS A 60 23.80 -2.48 5.48
C LYS A 60 23.23 -1.15 5.99
N THR A 61 24.09 -0.19 6.28
CA THR A 61 23.73 1.19 6.69
C THR A 61 23.61 2.12 5.48
N GLU A 62 23.13 3.35 5.68
CA GLU A 62 23.12 4.40 4.63
C GLU A 62 24.53 4.75 4.10
N GLU A 63 25.58 4.49 4.89
CA GLU A 63 26.99 4.62 4.47
C GLU A 63 27.46 3.43 3.61
N ASP A 64 26.77 2.29 3.70
CA ASP A 64 26.98 1.09 2.87
C ASP A 64 26.10 1.10 1.60
N PHE A 65 25.32 2.16 1.40
CA PHE A 65 24.54 2.42 0.20
C PHE A 65 25.51 2.71 -0.95
N ASP A 66 25.85 1.67 -1.70
CA ASP A 66 26.45 1.85 -3.01
C ASP A 66 25.44 2.55 -3.91
N GLN A 67 25.77 3.75 -4.40
CA GLN A 67 24.92 4.50 -5.34
C GLN A 67 24.64 3.71 -6.62
N SER A 68 25.45 2.66 -6.90
CA SER A 68 25.25 1.75 -8.03
C SER A 68 23.97 0.91 -7.97
N GLY A 69 23.25 0.90 -6.83
CA GLY A 69 22.04 0.11 -6.63
C GLY A 69 22.33 -1.41 -6.58
N PRO A 70 21.32 -2.25 -6.30
CA PRO A 70 21.51 -3.69 -6.33
C PRO A 70 21.96 -4.16 -7.74
N VAL A 71 23.15 -4.77 -7.81
CA VAL A 71 23.62 -5.46 -9.02
C VAL A 71 22.89 -6.79 -9.15
N TYR A 72 21.75 -6.77 -9.86
CA TYR A 72 21.06 -7.99 -10.29
C TYR A 72 21.92 -8.68 -11.37
N PRO A 73 22.28 -9.97 -11.23
CA PRO A 73 23.00 -10.69 -12.28
C PRO A 73 22.21 -10.65 -13.60
N GLY A 74 22.68 -9.85 -14.57
CA GLY A 74 21.99 -9.63 -15.86
C GLY A 74 21.47 -8.21 -16.09
N MET A 75 21.51 -7.32 -15.10
CA MET A 75 21.29 -5.88 -15.27
C MET A 75 22.54 -5.11 -14.86
N LYS A 76 23.17 -4.44 -15.84
CA LYS A 76 24.18 -3.41 -15.58
C LYS A 76 23.54 -2.05 -15.87
N PHE A 77 23.54 -1.17 -14.89
CA PHE A 77 23.23 0.25 -15.05
C PHE A 77 24.57 1.00 -14.93
N GLU A 78 25.03 1.64 -16.01
CA GLU A 78 26.19 2.53 -15.94
C GLU A 78 25.72 3.90 -15.43
N GLU A 79 26.34 4.38 -14.35
CA GLU A 79 26.12 5.73 -13.83
C GLU A 79 26.78 6.78 -14.72
N GLU A 80 26.10 7.90 -14.90
CA GLU A 80 26.63 9.10 -15.54
C GLU A 80 27.65 9.79 -14.61
N THR A 81 28.92 9.37 -14.65
CA THR A 81 30.02 10.29 -14.32
C THR A 81 30.45 10.98 -15.59
N GLY A 82 30.22 12.29 -15.65
CA GLY A 82 30.63 13.14 -16.75
C GLY A 82 32.14 13.18 -16.93
N GLU A 83 32.67 12.28 -17.75
CA GLU A 83 33.91 12.47 -18.52
C GLU A 83 33.87 11.55 -19.76
N GLN A 84 33.95 12.17 -20.94
CA GLN A 84 33.75 11.54 -22.24
C GLN A 84 34.75 10.40 -22.49
N LYS A 85 34.24 9.18 -22.72
CA LYS A 85 34.94 8.14 -23.50
C LYS A 85 33.99 7.51 -24.52
N GLU A 86 34.51 7.31 -25.73
CA GLU A 86 33.77 7.03 -26.97
C GLU A 86 32.87 5.78 -26.90
N GLN A 87 31.60 5.94 -27.29
CA GLN A 87 30.56 4.91 -27.34
C GLN A 87 30.79 3.87 -28.46
N PRO A 88 30.48 2.57 -28.24
CA PRO A 88 30.25 1.64 -29.34
C PRO A 88 28.90 1.94 -30.03
N LYS A 89 28.93 2.08 -31.36
CA LYS A 89 27.74 2.39 -32.18
C LYS A 89 26.77 1.20 -32.23
N GLY A 90 25.63 1.32 -31.54
CA GLY A 90 24.44 0.47 -31.72
C GLY A 90 23.48 0.53 -30.52
N LYS A 91 22.17 0.73 -30.76
CA LYS A 91 21.15 0.74 -29.70
C LYS A 91 21.01 -0.66 -29.07
N THR A 92 21.00 -0.76 -27.74
CA THR A 92 20.83 -2.02 -27.00
C THR A 92 19.35 -2.43 -26.89
N LYS A 93 19.05 -3.70 -26.55
CA LYS A 93 17.66 -4.19 -26.41
C LYS A 93 16.85 -3.47 -25.32
N ALA A 94 17.49 -3.02 -24.24
CA ALA A 94 16.86 -2.21 -23.20
C ALA A 94 16.51 -0.80 -23.70
N MET A 95 17.32 -0.23 -24.61
CA MET A 95 17.01 1.05 -25.27
C MET A 95 15.84 0.89 -26.25
N LEU A 96 15.73 -0.27 -26.92
CA LEU A 96 14.58 -0.58 -27.77
C LEU A 96 13.30 -0.77 -26.96
N LEU A 97 13.35 -1.47 -25.81
CA LEU A 97 12.20 -1.62 -24.91
C LEU A 97 11.77 -0.29 -24.28
N ARG A 98 12.72 0.59 -23.91
CA ARG A 98 12.41 1.97 -23.47
C ARG A 98 11.77 2.78 -24.58
N GLU A 99 12.24 2.64 -25.83
CA GLU A 99 11.66 3.35 -26.96
C GLU A 99 10.28 2.78 -27.34
N GLU A 100 10.06 1.47 -27.19
CA GLU A 100 8.75 0.83 -27.34
C GLU A 100 7.77 1.27 -26.24
N ILE A 101 8.19 1.29 -24.97
CA ILE A 101 7.37 1.81 -23.86
C ILE A 101 7.07 3.30 -24.07
N ARG A 102 8.03 4.10 -24.55
CA ARG A 102 7.83 5.51 -24.90
C ARG A 102 6.86 5.66 -26.06
N GLN A 103 6.99 4.86 -27.12
CA GLN A 103 6.08 4.88 -28.28
C GLN A 103 4.67 4.42 -27.91
N ILE A 104 4.51 3.44 -27.02
CA ILE A 104 3.20 3.00 -26.50
C ILE A 104 2.57 4.12 -25.65
N SER A 105 3.37 4.82 -24.84
CA SER A 105 2.93 5.99 -24.07
C SER A 105 2.54 7.17 -24.97
N GLU A 106 3.30 7.44 -26.03
CA GLU A 106 3.04 8.52 -26.98
C GLU A 106 1.80 8.21 -27.86
N ALA A 107 1.65 6.96 -28.33
CA ALA A 107 0.52 6.53 -29.16
C ALA A 107 -0.83 6.46 -28.41
N LYS A 108 -0.83 6.25 -27.09
CA LYS A 108 -2.05 6.36 -26.26
C LYS A 108 -2.48 7.81 -26.02
N SER A 109 -1.55 8.76 -26.10
CA SER A 109 -1.84 10.20 -25.91
C SER A 109 -2.61 10.82 -27.08
N GLU A 110 -2.49 10.27 -28.31
CA GLU A 110 -3.17 10.81 -29.50
C GLU A 110 -4.67 10.45 -29.59
N LYS A 111 -5.17 9.51 -28.77
CA LYS A 111 -6.59 9.10 -28.74
C LYS A 111 -7.35 9.53 -27.49
N ALA A 112 -6.69 10.12 -26.50
CA ALA A 112 -7.36 10.69 -25.35
C ALA A 112 -7.86 12.09 -25.71
N VAL A 113 -9.19 12.28 -25.67
CA VAL A 113 -9.78 13.63 -25.68
C VAL A 113 -9.24 14.35 -24.44
N PRO A 114 -8.58 15.52 -24.57
CA PRO A 114 -8.05 16.22 -23.41
C PRO A 114 -9.21 16.59 -22.47
N SER A 115 -9.13 16.17 -21.20
CA SER A 115 -9.92 16.85 -20.18
C SER A 115 -9.41 18.29 -20.12
N GLU A 116 -10.30 19.28 -20.26
CA GLU A 116 -9.96 20.72 -20.27
C GLU A 116 -9.31 21.23 -18.96
N THR A 117 -9.14 20.37 -17.96
CA THR A 117 -8.35 20.66 -16.77
C THR A 117 -6.89 20.27 -17.05
N GLY A 118 -5.98 21.25 -17.12
CA GLY A 118 -4.53 21.07 -17.36
C GLY A 118 -3.77 20.31 -16.26
N LEU A 119 -4.35 19.25 -15.71
CA LEU A 119 -3.77 18.32 -14.74
C LEU A 119 -2.95 17.26 -15.50
N LYS A 120 -1.64 17.24 -15.29
CA LYS A 120 -0.81 16.10 -15.69
C LYS A 120 -1.09 14.94 -14.73
N ASP A 121 -1.66 13.86 -15.23
CA ASP A 121 -1.75 12.59 -14.49
C ASP A 121 -0.35 12.03 -14.24
N GLN A 122 0.10 12.11 -12.98
CA GLN A 122 1.38 11.57 -12.51
C GLN A 122 1.20 10.28 -11.70
N SER A 123 0.03 9.63 -11.76
CA SER A 123 -0.19 8.33 -11.12
C SER A 123 0.72 7.22 -11.68
N LEU A 124 1.24 7.44 -12.90
CA LEU A 124 2.24 6.63 -13.56
C LEU A 124 3.69 6.98 -13.17
N CYS A 125 3.90 7.85 -12.18
CA CYS A 125 5.25 8.16 -11.70
C CYS A 125 5.84 6.91 -10.99
N PRO A 126 6.96 6.36 -11.47
CA PRO A 126 7.55 5.16 -10.89
C PRO A 126 8.17 5.38 -9.50
N PHE A 127 8.29 6.64 -9.05
CA PHE A 127 8.95 7.01 -7.82
C PHE A 127 8.13 8.03 -7.01
N PRO A 128 8.11 7.94 -5.67
CA PRO A 128 8.01 9.12 -4.81
C PRO A 128 9.05 10.17 -5.24
N ALA A 129 8.78 11.46 -5.03
CA ALA A 129 9.83 12.45 -5.28
C ALA A 129 11.03 12.19 -4.35
N ASP A 130 12.24 12.59 -4.75
CA ASP A 130 13.44 12.44 -3.91
C ASP A 130 13.19 12.98 -2.49
N GLY A 131 13.43 12.15 -1.48
CA GLY A 131 13.16 12.45 -0.07
C GLY A 131 11.74 12.11 0.41
N GLU A 132 10.83 11.62 -0.45
CA GLU A 132 9.47 11.24 -0.05
C GLU A 132 9.29 9.74 0.23
N HIS A 133 10.29 8.89 -0.08
CA HIS A 133 10.22 7.43 0.05
C HIS A 133 9.92 6.90 1.46
N ARG A 134 10.02 7.76 2.48
CA ARG A 134 9.93 7.40 3.89
C ARG A 134 9.05 8.40 4.63
N LEU A 135 7.90 8.71 4.05
CA LEU A 135 6.94 9.68 4.60
C LEU A 135 5.55 9.06 4.76
N LEU A 136 4.83 9.54 5.77
CA LEU A 136 3.41 9.31 5.97
C LEU A 136 2.68 10.64 6.12
N ASP A 137 1.41 10.68 5.73
CA ASP A 137 0.51 11.81 5.91
C ASP A 137 -0.61 11.38 6.86
N ILE A 138 -1.00 12.26 7.80
CA ILE A 138 -2.15 12.04 8.70
C ILE A 138 -3.24 13.06 8.35
N TYR A 139 -4.43 12.56 8.07
CA TYR A 139 -5.63 13.33 7.77
C TYR A 139 -6.64 13.13 8.88
N LEU A 140 -7.16 14.22 9.44
CA LEU A 140 -8.15 14.17 10.52
C LEU A 140 -9.53 14.61 10.01
N PRO A 141 -10.63 14.04 10.53
CA PRO A 141 -11.97 14.55 10.28
C PRO A 141 -12.09 16.03 10.65
N ASN A 142 -12.89 16.77 9.89
CA ASN A 142 -13.18 18.18 10.19
C ASN A 142 -14.24 18.34 11.30
N GLU A 143 -15.01 17.29 11.55
CA GLU A 143 -16.12 17.24 12.50
C GLU A 143 -15.97 16.02 13.42
N GLY A 144 -16.56 16.10 14.61
CA GLY A 144 -16.40 15.10 15.67
C GLY A 144 -15.38 15.53 16.74
N GLU A 145 -15.43 14.86 17.88
CA GLU A 145 -14.43 14.97 18.94
C GLU A 145 -13.63 13.67 18.97
N GLY A 146 -12.30 13.76 18.88
CA GLY A 146 -11.42 12.60 18.97
C GLY A 146 -11.39 11.97 20.38
N PRO A 147 -10.59 10.90 20.55
CA PRO A 147 -9.67 10.34 19.57
C PRO A 147 -10.39 9.66 18.40
N PHE A 148 -9.87 9.81 17.19
CA PHE A 148 -10.48 9.27 15.97
C PHE A 148 -9.99 7.84 15.66
N PRO A 149 -10.88 6.88 15.36
CA PRO A 149 -10.46 5.59 14.79
C PRO A 149 -9.71 5.81 13.46
N VAL A 150 -8.75 4.96 13.15
CA VAL A 150 -7.79 5.17 12.05
C VAL A 150 -7.97 4.15 10.94
N VAL A 151 -7.99 4.62 9.70
CA VAL A 151 -7.77 3.82 8.49
C VAL A 151 -6.38 4.12 7.94
N ILE A 152 -5.51 3.12 7.90
CA ILE A 152 -4.20 3.23 7.25
C ILE A 152 -4.35 2.74 5.81
N ASP A 153 -4.17 3.65 4.87
CA ASP A 153 -4.19 3.43 3.43
C ASP A 153 -2.85 2.87 2.95
N VAL A 154 -2.92 1.76 2.21
CA VAL A 154 -1.78 1.08 1.57
C VAL A 154 -2.04 1.05 0.07
N PHE A 155 -1.41 1.94 -0.68
CA PHE A 155 -1.62 2.02 -2.13
C PHE A 155 -1.05 0.78 -2.87
N GLY A 156 -1.69 0.44 -3.97
CA GLY A 156 -1.23 -0.56 -4.93
C GLY A 156 -0.41 0.02 -6.08
N GLY A 157 0.12 -0.87 -6.90
CA GLY A 157 0.95 -0.52 -8.06
C GLY A 157 1.96 -1.61 -8.38
N GLY A 158 1.51 -2.87 -8.30
CA GLY A 158 2.33 -4.04 -8.60
C GLY A 158 3.63 -4.16 -7.81
N TYR A 159 3.77 -3.48 -6.67
CA TYR A 159 5.01 -3.38 -5.87
C TYR A 159 6.18 -2.62 -6.55
N TYR A 160 5.96 -1.95 -7.68
CA TYR A 160 7.02 -1.23 -8.42
C TYR A 160 6.61 0.16 -8.93
N TYR A 161 5.39 0.64 -8.65
CA TYR A 161 4.99 2.04 -8.86
C TYR A 161 3.94 2.48 -7.84
N GLY A 162 3.69 3.78 -7.78
CA GLY A 162 2.69 4.38 -6.91
C GLY A 162 3.28 5.24 -5.80
N ARG A 163 2.39 5.91 -5.06
CA ARG A 163 2.72 6.77 -3.93
C ARG A 163 1.47 7.06 -3.08
N LYS A 164 1.68 7.41 -1.81
CA LYS A 164 0.67 7.81 -0.82
C LYS A 164 -0.25 8.96 -1.23
N SER A 165 0.15 9.77 -2.21
CA SER A 165 -0.61 10.95 -2.67
C SER A 165 -1.28 10.76 -4.03
N SER A 166 -1.37 9.51 -4.51
CA SER A 166 -2.03 9.19 -5.78
C SER A 166 -3.56 9.30 -5.70
N HIS A 167 -4.24 9.21 -6.84
CA HIS A 167 -5.72 9.20 -6.88
C HIS A 167 -6.31 8.01 -6.09
N LYS A 168 -5.54 6.94 -5.89
CA LYS A 168 -5.98 5.74 -5.17
C LYS A 168 -6.23 5.94 -3.68
N LEU A 169 -5.77 7.07 -3.13
CA LEU A 169 -6.05 7.50 -1.77
C LEU A 169 -7.52 7.96 -1.58
N VAL A 170 -8.25 8.29 -2.67
CA VAL A 170 -9.59 8.88 -2.61
C VAL A 170 -10.59 8.07 -1.78
N PRO A 171 -10.73 6.75 -1.95
CA PRO A 171 -11.62 5.94 -1.12
C PRO A 171 -11.33 6.04 0.38
N ALA A 172 -10.06 5.97 0.78
CA ALA A 172 -9.70 6.12 2.17
C ALA A 172 -10.05 7.52 2.70
N LEU A 173 -9.83 8.59 1.92
CA LEU A 173 -10.21 9.96 2.31
C LEU A 173 -11.72 10.13 2.52
N GLU A 174 -12.56 9.32 1.88
CA GLU A 174 -14.00 9.35 2.14
C GLU A 174 -14.35 8.93 3.58
N MET A 175 -13.49 8.13 4.23
CA MET A 175 -13.66 7.75 5.63
C MET A 175 -13.52 8.94 6.60
N LEU A 176 -12.90 10.05 6.17
CA LEU A 176 -12.88 11.30 6.95
C LEU A 176 -14.29 11.85 7.19
N ARG A 177 -15.19 11.72 6.21
CA ARG A 177 -16.60 12.11 6.35
C ARG A 177 -17.40 11.18 7.26
N ARG A 178 -16.83 10.01 7.56
CA ARG A 178 -17.44 8.94 8.37
C ARG A 178 -16.85 8.85 9.77
N GLY A 179 -16.01 9.82 10.15
CA GLY A 179 -15.45 9.95 11.48
C GLY A 179 -14.14 9.20 11.70
N PHE A 180 -13.47 8.74 10.64
CA PHE A 180 -12.17 8.08 10.74
C PHE A 180 -11.04 9.03 10.33
N ALA A 181 -9.95 9.03 11.08
CA ALA A 181 -8.69 9.56 10.60
C ALA A 181 -8.10 8.65 9.53
N VAL A 182 -7.35 9.23 8.59
CA VAL A 182 -6.68 8.48 7.52
C VAL A 182 -5.18 8.69 7.65
N VAL A 183 -4.42 7.61 7.56
CA VAL A 183 -2.96 7.65 7.47
C VAL A 183 -2.55 7.02 6.15
N SER A 184 -1.80 7.71 5.30
CA SER A 184 -1.28 7.14 4.05
C SER A 184 0.23 7.30 4.01
N PHE A 185 0.96 6.25 3.62
CA PHE A 185 2.40 6.20 3.71
C PHE A 185 3.05 5.60 2.46
N ASN A 186 4.32 5.93 2.24
CA ASN A 186 5.15 5.28 1.23
C ASN A 186 5.85 4.07 1.83
N TYR A 187 5.70 2.91 1.20
CA TYR A 187 6.56 1.74 1.42
C TYR A 187 7.61 1.63 0.31
N SER A 188 8.68 0.89 0.59
CA SER A 188 9.78 0.63 -0.34
C SER A 188 9.31 -0.21 -1.52
N MET A 189 9.54 0.25 -2.75
CA MET A 189 9.26 -0.57 -3.93
C MET A 189 10.20 -1.78 -3.98
N SER A 190 9.78 -2.85 -4.66
CA SER A 190 10.54 -4.10 -4.83
C SER A 190 11.97 -3.93 -5.36
N PHE A 191 12.21 -2.93 -6.20
CA PHE A 191 13.55 -2.59 -6.71
C PHE A 191 14.38 -1.72 -5.75
N MET A 192 13.75 -1.13 -4.72
CA MET A 192 14.43 -0.35 -3.67
C MET A 192 14.87 -1.25 -2.52
N ALA A 193 14.03 -2.22 -2.14
CA ALA A 193 14.30 -3.14 -1.05
C ALA A 193 13.70 -4.52 -1.32
N ALA A 194 14.46 -5.56 -0.96
CA ALA A 194 13.99 -6.93 -1.05
C ALA A 194 12.88 -7.20 -0.02
N PHE A 195 11.93 -8.06 -0.39
CA PHE A 195 10.96 -8.63 0.56
C PHE A 195 11.70 -9.29 1.75
N PRO A 196 11.26 -9.15 3.02
CA PRO A 196 9.94 -8.68 3.49
C PRO A 196 9.89 -7.21 3.95
N ILE A 197 10.80 -6.34 3.51
CA ILE A 197 10.90 -4.95 4.01
C ILE A 197 9.57 -4.20 3.92
N GLN A 198 8.81 -4.37 2.85
CA GLN A 198 7.51 -3.71 2.63
C GLN A 198 6.48 -4.04 3.73
N ILE A 199 6.46 -5.30 4.17
CA ILE A 199 5.58 -5.75 5.25
C ILE A 199 6.07 -5.21 6.59
N GLN A 200 7.38 -5.18 6.80
CA GLN A 200 7.97 -4.64 8.02
C GLN A 200 7.73 -3.13 8.16
N GLU A 201 7.80 -2.37 7.06
CA GLU A 201 7.45 -0.95 7.00
C GLU A 201 5.97 -0.73 7.33
N THR A 202 5.07 -1.50 6.71
CA THR A 202 3.63 -1.44 7.01
C THR A 202 3.37 -1.67 8.50
N LYS A 203 4.02 -2.69 9.09
CA LYS A 203 3.95 -2.96 10.53
C LYS A 203 4.54 -1.84 11.37
N ALA A 204 5.63 -1.22 10.93
CA ALA A 204 6.24 -0.10 11.64
C ALA A 204 5.34 1.14 11.65
N VAL A 205 4.62 1.40 10.55
CA VAL A 205 3.60 2.45 10.49
C VAL A 205 2.45 2.19 11.46
N ILE A 206 1.96 0.94 11.55
CA ILE A 206 0.94 0.58 12.55
C ILE A 206 1.44 0.89 13.97
N ARG A 207 2.68 0.50 14.30
CA ARG A 207 3.28 0.76 15.62
C ARG A 207 3.46 2.25 15.88
N PHE A 208 3.86 3.02 14.87
CA PHE A 208 3.99 4.48 14.95
C PHE A 208 2.65 5.14 15.25
N VAL A 209 1.62 4.84 14.45
CA VAL A 209 0.27 5.37 14.64
C VAL A 209 -0.23 5.07 16.05
N ARG A 210 -0.06 3.83 16.52
CA ARG A 210 -0.45 3.42 17.87
C ARG A 210 0.32 4.14 18.96
N LYS A 211 1.65 4.27 18.83
CA LYS A 211 2.51 4.94 19.82
C LYS A 211 2.22 6.43 19.94
N HIS A 212 2.01 7.11 18.81
CA HIS A 212 1.80 8.55 18.76
C HIS A 212 0.31 8.94 18.72
N ALA A 213 -0.60 8.00 18.98
CA ALA A 213 -2.02 8.21 18.83
C ALA A 213 -2.53 9.43 19.63
N ALA A 214 -2.12 9.56 20.89
CA ALA A 214 -2.49 10.69 21.75
C ALA A 214 -1.93 12.04 21.27
N GLU A 215 -0.81 12.06 20.54
CA GLU A 215 -0.21 13.28 19.98
C GLU A 215 -1.03 13.80 18.79
N TYR A 216 -1.62 12.89 18.02
CA TYR A 216 -2.34 13.18 16.78
C TYR A 216 -3.86 13.04 16.89
N ASP A 217 -4.40 12.92 18.10
CA ASP A 217 -5.84 12.74 18.36
C ASP A 217 -6.44 11.48 17.68
N LEU A 218 -5.64 10.41 17.65
CA LEU A 218 -6.01 9.11 17.08
C LEU A 218 -6.34 8.11 18.20
N ASP A 219 -7.19 7.13 17.88
CA ASP A 219 -7.53 6.03 18.77
C ASP A 219 -6.56 4.84 18.55
N PRO A 220 -5.67 4.54 19.52
CA PRO A 220 -4.66 3.49 19.36
C PRO A 220 -5.25 2.06 19.33
N ASP A 221 -6.48 1.90 19.81
CA ASP A 221 -7.16 0.60 19.93
C ASP A 221 -8.08 0.32 18.73
N ARG A 222 -8.20 1.29 17.81
CA ARG A 222 -9.08 1.23 16.65
C ARG A 222 -8.34 1.61 15.38
N ILE A 223 -7.51 0.70 14.89
CA ILE A 223 -6.71 0.86 13.67
C ILE A 223 -7.12 -0.21 12.65
N ALA A 224 -7.50 0.20 11.45
CA ALA A 224 -7.77 -0.67 10.31
C ALA A 224 -6.77 -0.43 9.18
N LEU A 225 -6.57 -1.44 8.33
CA LEU A 225 -5.87 -1.27 7.05
C LEU A 225 -6.87 -1.23 5.92
N MET A 226 -6.61 -0.39 4.92
CA MET A 226 -7.33 -0.37 3.65
C MET A 226 -6.29 -0.37 2.54
N GLY A 227 -6.52 -1.17 1.50
CA GLY A 227 -5.65 -1.15 0.34
C GLY A 227 -6.29 -1.82 -0.86
N GLU A 228 -5.70 -1.56 -2.02
CA GLU A 228 -6.15 -1.98 -3.32
C GLU A 228 -5.03 -2.70 -4.10
N SER A 229 -5.36 -3.79 -4.79
CA SER A 229 -4.41 -4.57 -5.60
C SER A 229 -3.18 -5.00 -4.77
N ALA A 230 -1.96 -4.72 -5.23
CA ALA A 230 -0.73 -4.91 -4.45
C ALA A 230 -0.79 -4.31 -3.04
N GLY A 231 -1.49 -3.20 -2.83
CA GLY A 231 -1.69 -2.57 -1.52
C GLY A 231 -2.63 -3.39 -0.62
N ALA A 232 -3.69 -3.96 -1.20
CA ALA A 232 -4.57 -4.91 -0.51
C ALA A 232 -3.82 -6.17 -0.08
N HIS A 233 -2.90 -6.66 -0.92
CA HIS A 233 -2.02 -7.77 -0.59
C HIS A 233 -1.08 -7.43 0.57
N MET A 234 -0.42 -6.26 0.53
CA MET A 234 0.45 -5.79 1.62
C MET A 234 -0.32 -5.61 2.94
N ALA A 235 -1.51 -5.02 2.88
CA ALA A 235 -2.41 -4.87 4.03
C ALA A 235 -2.83 -6.23 4.60
N ALA A 236 -3.28 -7.14 3.76
CA ALA A 236 -3.68 -8.49 4.16
C ALA A 236 -2.52 -9.25 4.80
N LEU A 237 -1.36 -9.29 4.13
CA LEU A 237 -0.18 -10.01 4.59
C LEU A 237 0.38 -9.44 5.90
N ALA A 238 0.42 -8.11 6.05
CA ALA A 238 0.80 -7.48 7.32
C ALA A 238 -0.16 -7.87 8.45
N ALA A 239 -1.47 -7.82 8.22
CA ALA A 239 -2.47 -8.16 9.23
C ALA A 239 -2.40 -9.64 9.68
N VAL A 240 -2.36 -10.59 8.73
CA VAL A 240 -2.32 -12.02 9.07
C VAL A 240 -0.99 -12.40 9.72
N THR A 241 0.13 -11.85 9.28
CA THR A 241 1.44 -12.14 9.89
C THR A 241 1.58 -11.49 11.27
N SER A 242 0.95 -10.32 11.53
CA SER A 242 0.90 -9.74 12.87
C SER A 242 0.20 -10.67 13.86
N SER A 243 -0.89 -11.33 13.43
CA SER A 243 -1.67 -12.24 14.28
C SER A 243 -0.93 -13.51 14.74
N CYS A 244 0.12 -13.91 14.02
CA CYS A 244 0.99 -15.05 14.37
C CYS A 244 2.41 -14.65 14.78
N GLY A 245 2.75 -13.36 14.80
CA GLY A 245 4.07 -12.87 15.18
C GLY A 245 5.16 -13.01 14.12
N GLU A 246 4.78 -13.30 12.87
CA GLU A 246 5.69 -13.50 11.74
C GLU A 246 6.12 -12.19 11.07
N MET A 247 7.20 -12.25 10.30
CA MET A 247 7.80 -11.10 9.59
C MET A 247 8.10 -9.89 10.51
N LYS A 248 8.44 -10.16 11.76
CA LYS A 248 8.90 -9.15 12.72
C LYS A 248 10.42 -9.03 12.66
N ASP A 249 10.91 -7.81 12.83
CA ASP A 249 12.32 -7.53 13.02
C ASP A 249 12.48 -6.47 14.10
N SER A 250 13.15 -6.85 15.19
CA SER A 250 13.24 -6.08 16.42
C SER A 250 14.03 -4.79 16.27
N ARG A 251 14.78 -4.63 15.18
CA ARG A 251 15.51 -3.39 14.91
C ARG A 251 14.56 -2.28 14.50
N TRP A 252 13.42 -2.60 13.88
CA TRP A 252 12.46 -1.55 13.53
C TRP A 252 12.01 -0.83 14.80
N PRO A 253 11.79 0.49 14.73
CA PRO A 253 11.35 1.26 15.87
C PRO A 253 10.04 0.74 16.47
N ASN A 254 9.85 1.06 17.75
CA ASN A 254 8.64 0.78 18.53
C ASN A 254 8.31 -0.72 18.57
N SER A 255 9.31 -1.61 18.54
CA SER A 255 9.09 -3.07 18.52
C SER A 255 8.42 -3.63 19.77
N ASP A 256 8.32 -2.83 20.84
CA ASP A 256 7.54 -3.05 22.05
C ASP A 256 6.04 -2.73 21.90
N VAL A 257 5.64 -2.04 20.83
CA VAL A 257 4.25 -1.66 20.52
C VAL A 257 3.61 -2.72 19.62
N SER A 258 2.33 -3.02 19.84
CA SER A 258 1.61 -3.97 18.98
C SER A 258 1.54 -3.47 17.54
N ASP A 259 1.65 -4.39 16.57
CA ASP A 259 1.43 -4.20 15.13
C ASP A 259 0.16 -4.90 14.63
N GLU A 260 -0.72 -5.31 15.54
CA GLU A 260 -2.05 -5.86 15.22
C GLU A 260 -3.01 -4.73 14.80
N VAL A 261 -4.00 -5.06 13.98
CA VAL A 261 -5.05 -4.16 13.50
C VAL A 261 -6.42 -4.79 13.75
N GLN A 262 -7.46 -3.97 13.84
CA GLN A 262 -8.81 -4.42 14.21
C GLN A 262 -9.66 -4.81 13.00
N ALA A 263 -9.29 -4.38 11.78
CA ALA A 263 -10.00 -4.75 10.56
C ALA A 263 -9.13 -4.53 9.31
N VAL A 264 -9.46 -5.21 8.22
CA VAL A 264 -8.85 -5.01 6.90
C VAL A 264 -9.93 -4.85 5.83
N ILE A 265 -9.83 -3.80 5.01
CA ILE A 265 -10.59 -3.66 3.76
C ILE A 265 -9.63 -3.92 2.60
N ALA A 266 -9.93 -4.95 1.79
CA ALA A 266 -9.07 -5.44 0.74
C ALA A 266 -9.79 -5.39 -0.61
N VAL A 267 -9.40 -4.43 -1.46
CA VAL A 267 -10.01 -4.20 -2.78
C VAL A 267 -9.20 -4.93 -3.86
N TYR A 268 -9.86 -5.79 -4.65
CA TYR A 268 -9.30 -6.66 -5.70
C TYR A 268 -7.93 -7.27 -5.34
N CYS A 269 -7.88 -7.87 -4.14
CA CYS A 269 -6.66 -8.36 -3.52
C CYS A 269 -6.09 -9.58 -4.27
N PRO A 270 -4.86 -9.51 -4.82
CA PRO A 270 -4.18 -10.67 -5.35
C PRO A 270 -3.72 -11.55 -4.20
N VAL A 271 -4.10 -12.82 -4.24
CA VAL A 271 -3.73 -13.84 -3.26
C VAL A 271 -3.43 -15.13 -4.01
N ASP A 272 -2.37 -15.81 -3.61
CA ASP A 272 -1.77 -16.96 -4.29
C ASP A 272 -1.75 -16.86 -5.84
N ASN A 273 -0.76 -16.14 -6.38
CA ASN A 273 -0.54 -16.07 -7.84
C ASN A 273 0.20 -17.29 -8.40
N SER A 274 0.38 -18.36 -7.60
CA SER A 274 1.13 -19.52 -8.08
C SER A 274 0.39 -20.23 -9.21
N ALA A 275 1.12 -20.62 -10.25
CA ALA A 275 0.57 -21.39 -11.37
C ALA A 275 -0.07 -22.72 -10.95
N ALA A 276 0.28 -23.22 -9.76
CA ALA A 276 -0.27 -24.45 -9.19
C ALA A 276 -1.65 -24.27 -8.54
N SER A 277 -2.10 -23.03 -8.28
CA SER A 277 -3.37 -22.76 -7.61
C SER A 277 -4.59 -23.13 -8.47
N GLY A 278 -4.42 -23.19 -9.80
CA GLY A 278 -5.50 -23.47 -10.77
C GLY A 278 -6.60 -22.39 -10.82
N MET A 279 -6.49 -21.33 -10.02
CA MET A 279 -7.52 -20.30 -9.87
C MET A 279 -7.82 -19.59 -11.18
N PHE A 280 -6.78 -19.31 -11.96
CA PHE A 280 -6.89 -18.69 -13.27
C PHE A 280 -7.70 -19.53 -14.28
N ASP A 281 -7.55 -20.86 -14.25
CA ASP A 281 -8.28 -21.74 -15.14
C ASP A 281 -9.76 -21.83 -14.75
N ILE A 282 -10.05 -21.84 -13.45
CA ILE A 282 -11.43 -21.81 -12.94
C ILE A 282 -12.09 -20.47 -13.30
N GLU A 283 -11.40 -19.35 -13.13
CA GLU A 283 -11.93 -18.01 -13.45
C GLU A 283 -12.33 -17.92 -14.92
N LYS A 284 -11.45 -18.38 -15.81
CA LYS A 284 -11.72 -18.43 -17.25
C LYS A 284 -12.90 -19.34 -17.59
N GLN A 285 -13.05 -20.47 -16.91
CA GLN A 285 -14.16 -21.38 -17.14
C GLN A 285 -15.51 -20.80 -16.66
N ILE A 286 -15.53 -20.09 -15.53
CA ILE A 286 -16.78 -19.59 -14.94
C ILE A 286 -17.20 -18.26 -15.56
N TRP A 287 -16.29 -17.29 -15.71
CA TRP A 287 -16.62 -15.93 -16.15
C TRP A 287 -16.09 -15.58 -17.55
N GLY A 288 -15.34 -16.47 -18.19
CA GLY A 288 -14.74 -16.19 -19.51
C GLY A 288 -13.62 -15.15 -19.47
N VAL A 289 -13.16 -14.77 -18.27
CA VAL A 289 -12.12 -13.79 -18.03
C VAL A 289 -10.75 -14.47 -18.09
N ASP A 290 -9.89 -14.00 -18.98
CA ASP A 290 -8.51 -14.44 -19.12
C ASP A 290 -7.59 -13.38 -18.49
N SER A 291 -7.27 -13.55 -17.21
CA SER A 291 -6.53 -12.54 -16.43
C SER A 291 -5.12 -12.29 -16.99
N ILE A 292 -4.70 -11.03 -16.98
CA ILE A 292 -3.34 -10.60 -17.39
C ILE A 292 -2.27 -11.29 -16.55
N LEU A 293 -2.49 -11.43 -15.23
CA LEU A 293 -1.54 -12.14 -14.37
C LEU A 293 -1.31 -13.59 -14.83
N ARG A 294 -2.34 -14.27 -15.35
CA ARG A 294 -2.21 -15.62 -15.92
C ARG A 294 -1.18 -15.66 -17.06
N SER A 295 -1.22 -14.65 -17.93
CA SER A 295 -0.31 -14.52 -19.08
C SER A 295 1.12 -14.12 -18.70
N GLU A 296 1.29 -13.51 -17.54
CA GLU A 296 2.59 -13.12 -17.02
C GLU A 296 3.22 -14.19 -16.13
N MET A 297 2.45 -15.17 -15.62
CA MET A 297 2.97 -16.23 -14.75
C MET A 297 4.20 -16.94 -15.36
N GLY A 298 5.20 -17.18 -14.50
CA GLY A 298 6.48 -17.77 -14.91
C GLY A 298 7.43 -16.80 -15.61
N SER A 299 6.99 -15.56 -15.90
CA SER A 299 7.88 -14.48 -16.33
C SER A 299 8.59 -13.85 -15.14
N ILE A 300 9.86 -13.48 -15.30
CA ILE A 300 10.60 -12.68 -14.32
C ILE A 300 9.97 -11.29 -14.09
N SER A 301 9.18 -10.81 -15.07
CA SER A 301 8.47 -9.53 -15.00
C SER A 301 7.09 -9.63 -14.35
N SER A 302 6.65 -10.84 -13.97
CA SER A 302 5.40 -11.00 -13.24
C SER A 302 5.48 -10.32 -11.89
N MET A 303 4.34 -9.78 -11.44
CA MET A 303 4.24 -8.98 -10.22
C MET A 303 4.81 -9.68 -8.97
N ASP A 304 4.53 -10.97 -8.86
CA ASP A 304 4.98 -11.86 -7.79
C ASP A 304 6.47 -12.22 -7.91
N CYS A 305 7.01 -12.43 -9.11
CA CYS A 305 8.46 -12.56 -9.31
C CYS A 305 9.22 -11.25 -9.02
N VAL A 306 8.63 -10.10 -9.34
CA VAL A 306 9.17 -8.78 -9.03
C VAL A 306 9.25 -8.60 -7.50
N LEU A 307 8.19 -8.92 -6.77
CA LEU A 307 8.21 -8.88 -5.30
C LEU A 307 9.21 -9.88 -4.71
N ALA A 308 9.28 -11.09 -5.26
CA ALA A 308 10.18 -12.15 -4.81
C ALA A 308 11.65 -11.92 -5.16
N GLY A 309 11.95 -10.95 -6.03
CA GLY A 309 13.29 -10.68 -6.53
C GLY A 309 13.85 -11.84 -7.38
N GLY A 310 13.00 -12.56 -8.11
CA GLY A 310 13.39 -13.71 -8.91
C GLY A 310 12.24 -14.64 -9.29
N TYR A 311 12.53 -15.66 -10.10
CA TYR A 311 11.56 -16.69 -10.48
C TYR A 311 11.06 -17.46 -9.25
N LEU A 312 9.74 -17.54 -9.07
CA LEU A 312 9.14 -18.26 -7.93
C LEU A 312 9.40 -19.76 -7.94
N GLU A 313 9.52 -20.39 -9.11
CA GLU A 313 9.83 -21.82 -9.24
C GLU A 313 11.18 -22.16 -8.58
N GLU A 314 12.14 -21.25 -8.63
CA GLU A 314 13.46 -21.38 -8.01
C GLU A 314 13.46 -20.92 -6.54
N ARG A 315 12.41 -20.20 -6.11
CA ARG A 315 12.28 -19.54 -4.82
C ARG A 315 11.00 -19.94 -4.11
N LYS A 316 10.73 -21.24 -4.01
CA LYS A 316 9.52 -21.76 -3.33
C LYS A 316 9.31 -21.16 -1.93
N TRP A 317 10.38 -21.02 -1.15
CA TRP A 317 10.30 -20.41 0.18
C TRP A 317 9.80 -18.95 0.13
N MET A 318 10.13 -18.19 -0.91
CA MET A 318 9.64 -16.83 -1.11
C MET A 318 8.18 -16.83 -1.53
N ASN A 319 7.77 -17.76 -2.41
CA ASN A 319 6.36 -17.97 -2.75
C ASN A 319 5.52 -18.26 -1.50
N ASP A 320 6.02 -19.15 -0.63
CA ASP A 320 5.37 -19.46 0.64
C ASP A 320 5.32 -18.21 1.54
N MET A 321 6.38 -17.40 1.53
CA MET A 321 6.44 -16.18 2.36
C MET A 321 5.48 -15.08 1.91
N ILE A 322 5.37 -14.82 0.61
CA ILE A 322 4.54 -13.72 0.08
C ILE A 322 3.05 -14.04 0.07
N ASN A 323 2.64 -15.30 0.25
CA ASN A 323 1.24 -15.69 0.18
C ASN A 323 0.54 -15.54 1.56
N PRO A 324 -0.42 -14.62 1.72
CA PRO A 324 -1.07 -14.38 3.02
C PRO A 324 -1.86 -15.57 3.54
N GLU A 325 -2.30 -16.48 2.67
CA GLU A 325 -3.09 -17.64 3.10
C GLU A 325 -2.31 -18.59 4.02
N ASN A 326 -0.98 -18.62 3.89
CA ASN A 326 -0.09 -19.45 4.71
C ASN A 326 -0.02 -19.02 6.19
N TYR A 327 -0.56 -17.85 6.51
CA TYR A 327 -0.53 -17.28 7.87
C TYR A 327 -1.91 -17.20 8.51
N VAL A 328 -2.96 -17.66 7.82
CA VAL A 328 -4.32 -17.65 8.33
C VAL A 328 -4.44 -18.48 9.60
N ASN A 329 -4.93 -17.86 10.66
CA ASN A 329 -5.15 -18.51 11.95
C ASN A 329 -6.31 -17.83 12.70
N ARG A 330 -6.69 -18.38 13.86
CA ARG A 330 -7.86 -17.92 14.64
C ARG A 330 -7.73 -16.51 15.24
N LYS A 331 -6.55 -15.90 15.19
CA LYS A 331 -6.30 -14.54 15.67
C LYS A 331 -6.28 -13.49 14.55
N CYS A 332 -6.49 -13.90 13.30
CA CYS A 332 -6.59 -12.94 12.21
C CYS A 332 -7.72 -11.93 12.50
N PRO A 333 -7.54 -10.64 12.14
CA PRO A 333 -8.62 -9.67 12.28
C PRO A 333 -9.74 -9.95 11.26
N PRO A 334 -10.93 -9.35 11.45
CA PRO A 334 -11.99 -9.31 10.45
C PRO A 334 -11.53 -8.72 9.10
N PHE A 335 -12.08 -9.24 8.01
CA PHE A 335 -11.81 -8.79 6.64
C PHE A 335 -13.08 -8.41 5.87
N PHE A 336 -12.98 -7.34 5.08
CA PHE A 336 -13.96 -7.00 4.06
C PHE A 336 -13.30 -6.96 2.69
N PHE A 337 -13.70 -7.88 1.82
CA PHE A 337 -13.24 -7.97 0.44
C PHE A 337 -14.22 -7.29 -0.51
N LEU A 338 -13.67 -6.52 -1.45
CA LEU A 338 -14.39 -5.90 -2.57
C LEU A 338 -13.73 -6.35 -3.87
N HIS A 339 -14.49 -6.85 -4.84
CA HIS A 339 -13.91 -7.28 -6.13
C HIS A 339 -14.91 -7.10 -7.28
N GLY A 340 -14.42 -6.67 -8.45
CA GLY A 340 -15.24 -6.42 -9.63
C GLY A 340 -15.44 -7.62 -10.55
N THR A 341 -16.57 -7.70 -11.24
CA THR A 341 -16.85 -8.81 -12.19
C THR A 341 -16.15 -8.68 -13.54
N GLN A 342 -15.55 -7.53 -13.84
CA GLN A 342 -14.78 -7.25 -15.05
C GLN A 342 -13.29 -7.02 -14.74
N ASP A 343 -12.80 -7.49 -13.59
CA ASP A 343 -11.38 -7.45 -13.28
C ASP A 343 -10.61 -8.42 -14.20
N MET A 344 -9.90 -7.85 -15.16
CA MET A 344 -9.07 -8.58 -16.11
C MET A 344 -7.61 -8.70 -15.66
N VAL A 345 -7.26 -8.20 -14.47
CA VAL A 345 -5.90 -8.21 -13.94
C VAL A 345 -5.77 -9.29 -12.88
N VAL A 346 -6.56 -9.22 -11.83
CA VAL A 346 -6.53 -10.13 -10.69
C VAL A 346 -7.77 -11.02 -10.73
N PRO A 347 -7.65 -12.35 -10.64
CA PRO A 347 -8.81 -13.24 -10.58
C PRO A 347 -9.59 -13.06 -9.28
N MET A 348 -10.91 -12.92 -9.40
CA MET A 348 -11.79 -12.78 -8.24
C MET A 348 -11.81 -14.05 -7.39
N ILE A 349 -11.65 -15.23 -7.99
CA ILE A 349 -11.56 -16.50 -7.26
C ILE A 349 -10.49 -16.49 -6.19
N GLY A 350 -9.35 -15.82 -6.43
CA GLY A 350 -8.28 -15.76 -5.45
C GLY A 350 -8.79 -15.15 -4.15
N SER A 351 -9.31 -13.93 -4.20
CA SER A 351 -9.83 -13.26 -3.01
C SER A 351 -11.04 -13.99 -2.41
N MET A 352 -11.88 -14.66 -3.23
CA MET A 352 -12.97 -15.50 -2.70
C MET A 352 -12.43 -16.71 -1.91
N HIS A 353 -11.40 -17.38 -2.42
CA HIS A 353 -10.74 -18.49 -1.74
C HIS A 353 -10.16 -18.05 -0.40
N PHE A 354 -9.42 -16.93 -0.40
CA PHE A 354 -8.84 -16.39 0.82
C PHE A 354 -9.90 -15.96 1.85
N ALA A 355 -11.01 -15.34 1.39
CA ALA A 355 -12.15 -15.06 2.26
C ALA A 355 -12.76 -16.34 2.85
N GLY A 356 -12.82 -17.43 2.09
CA GLY A 356 -13.26 -18.75 2.56
C GLY A 356 -12.34 -19.33 3.64
N LEU A 357 -11.02 -19.24 3.45
CA LEU A 357 -10.03 -19.68 4.44
C LEU A 357 -10.15 -18.87 5.74
N LEU A 358 -10.25 -17.55 5.64
CA LEU A 358 -10.48 -16.67 6.79
C LEU A 358 -11.79 -17.02 7.49
N SER A 359 -12.89 -17.18 6.74
CA SER A 359 -14.20 -17.54 7.31
C SER A 359 -14.14 -18.85 8.11
N GLY A 360 -13.39 -19.84 7.60
CA GLY A 360 -13.16 -21.09 8.31
C GLY A 360 -12.31 -20.96 9.57
N ALA A 361 -11.39 -19.99 9.61
CA ALA A 361 -10.48 -19.76 10.73
C ALA A 361 -11.05 -18.86 11.83
N ILE A 362 -11.72 -17.76 11.46
CA ILE A 362 -12.18 -16.72 12.40
C ILE A 362 -13.71 -16.60 12.48
N GLY A 363 -14.47 -17.33 11.67
CA GLY A 363 -15.94 -17.25 11.62
C GLY A 363 -16.43 -16.37 10.48
N SER A 364 -17.53 -16.78 9.84
CA SER A 364 -18.10 -16.09 8.67
C SER A 364 -18.66 -14.70 8.99
N GLU A 365 -19.04 -14.45 10.23
CA GLU A 365 -19.52 -13.15 10.73
C GLU A 365 -18.42 -12.07 10.76
N HIS A 366 -17.15 -12.49 10.72
CA HIS A 366 -15.98 -11.62 10.68
C HIS A 366 -15.41 -11.44 9.28
N VAL A 367 -16.01 -12.05 8.25
CA VAL A 367 -15.56 -11.94 6.87
C VAL A 367 -16.72 -11.52 5.97
N LYS A 368 -16.56 -10.38 5.30
CA LYS A 368 -17.51 -9.87 4.32
C LYS A 368 -16.89 -9.94 2.93
N TYR A 369 -17.66 -10.33 1.94
CA TYR A 369 -17.25 -10.32 0.54
C TYR A 369 -18.33 -9.64 -0.30
N GLN A 370 -17.97 -8.58 -1.01
CA GLN A 370 -18.88 -7.81 -1.86
C GLN A 370 -18.38 -7.82 -3.29
N ILE A 371 -19.19 -8.38 -4.18
CA ILE A 371 -18.98 -8.32 -5.63
C ILE A 371 -19.53 -6.98 -6.13
N VAL A 372 -18.75 -6.28 -6.96
CA VAL A 372 -19.16 -5.04 -7.60
C VAL A 372 -19.39 -5.32 -9.08
N GLU A 373 -20.66 -5.44 -9.45
CA GLU A 373 -21.05 -5.77 -10.83
C GLU A 373 -20.55 -4.71 -11.81
N GLY A 374 -19.90 -5.16 -12.88
CA GLY A 374 -19.37 -4.31 -13.95
C GLY A 374 -18.05 -3.59 -13.60
N ALA A 375 -17.53 -3.71 -12.38
CA ALA A 375 -16.28 -3.07 -11.99
C ALA A 375 -15.06 -3.80 -12.53
N HIS A 376 -14.05 -3.03 -12.92
CA HIS A 376 -12.75 -3.48 -13.44
C HIS A 376 -11.68 -3.41 -12.34
N HIS A 377 -10.42 -3.63 -12.73
CA HIS A 377 -9.24 -3.37 -11.89
C HIS A 377 -8.92 -1.86 -11.82
N ASP A 378 -9.92 -1.05 -11.50
CA ASP A 378 -9.83 0.40 -11.41
C ASP A 378 -10.50 0.83 -10.09
N ILE A 379 -9.78 1.61 -9.28
CA ILE A 379 -10.29 2.07 -8.00
C ILE A 379 -11.53 2.96 -8.15
N HIS A 380 -11.66 3.70 -9.27
CA HIS A 380 -12.79 4.58 -9.52
C HIS A 380 -14.12 3.82 -9.65
N ASP A 381 -14.10 2.54 -10.06
CA ASP A 381 -15.31 1.72 -10.12
C ASP A 381 -15.88 1.38 -8.72
N PHE A 382 -15.10 1.61 -7.66
CA PHE A 382 -15.45 1.39 -6.26
C PHE A 382 -15.80 2.68 -5.52
N GLU A 383 -15.64 3.85 -6.15
CA GLU A 383 -15.97 5.16 -5.58
C GLU A 383 -17.49 5.43 -5.61
N LYS A 384 -18.26 4.65 -4.84
CA LYS A 384 -19.72 4.70 -4.80
C LYS A 384 -20.20 4.85 -3.36
N ASP A 385 -21.15 5.74 -3.12
CA ASP A 385 -21.70 6.00 -1.77
C ASP A 385 -22.12 4.71 -1.03
N TRP A 386 -22.81 3.80 -1.73
CA TRP A 386 -23.24 2.55 -1.13
C TRP A 386 -22.08 1.61 -0.75
N ILE A 387 -20.92 1.71 -1.42
CA ILE A 387 -19.70 0.97 -1.04
C ILE A 387 -19.13 1.60 0.23
N TYR A 388 -19.01 2.93 0.27
CA TYR A 388 -18.53 3.65 1.45
C TYR A 388 -19.41 3.42 2.68
N ASP A 389 -20.72 3.31 2.51
CA ASP A 389 -21.66 2.95 3.59
C ASP A 389 -21.42 1.51 4.10
N LEU A 390 -21.10 0.59 3.20
CA LEU A 390 -20.79 -0.80 3.56
C LEU A 390 -19.43 -0.92 4.28
N GLU A 391 -18.45 -0.12 3.90
CA GLU A 391 -17.13 -0.02 4.53
C GLU A 391 -17.25 0.60 5.92
N GLU A 392 -17.93 1.75 6.03
CA GLU A 392 -18.21 2.40 7.31
C GLU A 392 -18.88 1.45 8.28
N LYS A 393 -19.96 0.79 7.84
CA LYS A 393 -20.70 -0.14 8.68
C LYS A 393 -19.80 -1.28 9.14
N PHE A 394 -19.01 -1.85 8.23
CA PHE A 394 -18.09 -2.93 8.57
C PHE A 394 -17.05 -2.49 9.61
N LEU A 395 -16.40 -1.34 9.41
CA LEU A 395 -15.42 -0.81 10.34
C LEU A 395 -16.05 -0.50 11.70
N LYS A 396 -17.21 0.17 11.74
CA LYS A 396 -17.89 0.49 12.99
C LYS A 396 -18.30 -0.75 13.77
N ASP A 397 -18.85 -1.76 13.10
CA ASP A 397 -19.24 -3.02 13.72
C ASP A 397 -18.03 -3.76 14.32
N GLN A 398 -16.97 -3.96 13.52
CA GLN A 398 -15.81 -4.78 13.90
C GLN A 398 -14.85 -4.06 14.86
N MET A 399 -14.80 -2.73 14.83
CA MET A 399 -13.96 -1.90 15.71
C MET A 399 -14.74 -1.35 16.91
N HIS A 400 -16.01 -1.75 17.06
CA HIS A 400 -16.90 -1.35 18.16
C HIS A 400 -16.99 0.18 18.35
N ILE A 401 -17.26 0.89 17.25
CA ILE A 401 -17.46 2.34 17.21
C ILE A 401 -18.96 2.62 17.26
N GLY A 402 -19.38 3.49 18.18
CA GLY A 402 -20.78 3.82 18.46
C GLY A 402 -21.39 4.88 17.57
#